data_AF-A0A553PW47-F1
#
_entry.id   AF-A0A553PW47-F1
#
_cell.length_a   1.000
_cell.length_b   1.000
_cell.length_c   1.000
_cell.angle_alpha   90.00
_cell.angle_beta   90.00
_cell.angle_gamma   90.00
#
_symmetry.space_group_name_H-M   'P 1'
#
loop_
_entity.id
_entity.type
_entity.pdbx_description
1 polymer ?
#
loop_
_entity_poly.entity_id
_entity_poly.type
_entity_poly.pdbx_seq_one_letter_code
_entity_poly.pdbx_strand_id
1 'polypeptide(L)'
;MSFAEITVRRFVKYTGYGNAAGLLATRGLLGGQRSSVWSSGTRYSSDSDSDTEEYRQIKDKVNPVTGQVEEEQPHPTQGMTEEEKEEEAHRLISLFNKLSKDNVIQPMGLNREGQLVPLPELHDLSVEENEEEDELHEGME
;
A
#
# COMPACT_ATOMS: atom_id res chain seq x y z
N MET A 1 32.27 -15.20 16.69
CA MET A 1 31.28 -14.87 15.64
C MET A 1 30.00 -14.43 16.33
N SER A 2 29.80 -13.12 16.47
CA SER A 2 28.56 -12.58 17.05
C SER A 2 27.46 -12.68 16.01
N PHE A 3 26.51 -13.60 16.20
CA PHE A 3 25.27 -13.60 15.45
C PHE A 3 24.53 -12.30 15.81
N ALA A 4 24.47 -11.38 14.85
CA ALA A 4 23.65 -10.18 14.98
C ALA A 4 22.20 -10.64 15.17
N GLU A 5 21.61 -10.31 16.31
CA GLU A 5 20.19 -10.57 16.58
C GLU A 5 19.36 -9.92 15.47
N ILE A 6 18.66 -10.76 14.69
CA ILE A 6 17.84 -10.30 13.57
C ILE A 6 16.57 -9.68 14.18
N THR A 7 16.45 -8.36 14.16
CA THR A 7 15.19 -7.70 14.49
C THR A 7 14.13 -8.09 13.45
N VAL A 8 12.87 -8.29 13.87
CA VAL A 8 11.75 -8.63 12.95
C VAL A 8 11.64 -7.60 11.82
N ARG A 9 11.90 -6.32 12.13
CA ARG A 9 11.94 -5.24 11.14
C ARG A 9 13.03 -5.45 10.09
N ARG A 10 14.25 -5.86 10.50
CA ARG A 10 15.35 -6.18 9.58
C ARG A 10 15.03 -7.41 8.74
N PHE A 11 14.46 -8.45 9.33
CA PHE A 11 14.05 -9.65 8.60
C PHE A 11 13.06 -9.29 7.48
N VAL A 12 11.97 -8.62 7.82
CA VAL A 12 10.95 -8.16 6.86
C VAL A 12 11.56 -7.27 5.77
N LYS A 13 12.44 -6.34 6.14
CA LYS A 13 13.12 -5.43 5.22
C LYS A 13 13.89 -6.15 4.12
N TYR A 14 14.58 -7.24 4.45
CA TYR A 14 15.44 -7.97 3.51
C TYR A 14 14.76 -9.18 2.86
N THR A 15 13.67 -9.69 3.43
CA THR A 15 12.96 -10.85 2.85
C THR A 15 11.64 -10.49 2.20
N GLY A 16 11.06 -9.32 2.51
CA GLY A 16 9.69 -8.96 2.15
C GLY A 16 8.65 -9.47 3.15
N TYR A 17 7.57 -8.71 3.33
CA TYR A 17 6.48 -9.03 4.25
C TYR A 17 5.81 -10.36 3.93
N GLY A 18 5.58 -10.70 2.67
CA GLY A 18 4.95 -11.96 2.28
C GLY A 18 5.79 -13.17 2.67
N ASN A 19 7.08 -13.15 2.31
CA ASN A 19 8.02 -14.22 2.65
C ASN A 19 8.25 -14.31 4.16
N ALA A 20 8.41 -13.16 4.83
CA ALA A 20 8.57 -13.11 6.28
C ALA A 20 7.32 -13.66 6.97
N ALA A 21 6.13 -13.25 6.55
CA ALA A 21 4.87 -13.73 7.11
C ALA A 21 4.74 -15.25 6.94
N GLY A 22 5.02 -15.82 5.77
CA GLY A 22 4.99 -17.28 5.59
C GLY A 22 5.95 -18.01 6.55
N LEU A 23 7.17 -17.52 6.70
CA LEU A 23 8.17 -18.11 7.59
C LEU A 23 7.84 -17.91 9.08
N LEU A 24 7.22 -16.80 9.46
CA LEU A 24 6.80 -16.54 10.83
C LEU A 24 5.54 -17.35 11.17
N ALA A 25 4.62 -17.51 10.23
CA ALA A 25 3.39 -18.30 10.38
C ALA A 25 3.70 -19.78 10.62
N THR A 26 4.57 -20.36 9.78
CA THR A 26 5.02 -21.76 9.94
C THR A 26 5.75 -22.00 11.27
N ARG A 27 6.35 -20.97 11.85
CA ARG A 27 6.99 -21.02 13.17
C ARG A 27 6.07 -20.64 14.34
N GLY A 28 4.79 -20.36 14.08
CA GLY A 28 3.83 -19.95 15.12
C GLY A 28 4.08 -18.56 15.71
N LEU A 29 4.84 -17.72 15.01
CA LEU A 29 5.22 -16.36 15.42
C LEU A 29 4.35 -15.27 14.76
N LEU A 30 3.39 -15.67 13.93
CA LEU A 30 2.44 -14.77 13.29
C LEU A 30 1.21 -14.60 14.19
N GLY A 31 1.04 -13.42 14.78
CA GLY A 31 -0.20 -13.08 15.48
C GLY A 31 -0.35 -13.74 16.86
N GLY A 32 0.31 -13.16 17.86
CA GLY A 32 -0.12 -13.11 19.26
C GLY A 32 -0.79 -14.35 19.85
N GLN A 33 0.00 -15.22 20.49
CA GLN A 33 -0.51 -15.92 21.67
C GLN A 33 -0.92 -14.87 22.69
N ARG A 34 -2.23 -14.67 22.80
CA ARG A 34 -2.93 -14.08 23.93
C ARG A 34 -2.61 -14.87 25.20
N SER A 35 -1.45 -14.63 25.79
CA SER A 35 -1.16 -14.94 27.20
C SER A 35 -0.07 -14.00 27.73
N SER A 36 -0.49 -12.99 28.50
CA SER A 36 0.04 -12.64 29.83
C SER A 36 1.49 -13.00 30.21
N VAL A 37 2.49 -12.83 29.34
CA VAL A 37 3.90 -12.96 29.73
C VAL A 37 4.68 -11.81 29.11
N TRP A 38 4.47 -10.62 29.69
CA TRP A 38 5.47 -9.56 29.75
C TRP A 38 6.65 -10.04 30.60
N SER A 39 7.30 -11.16 30.25
CA SER A 39 8.40 -11.73 31.06
C SER A 39 9.20 -12.74 30.25
N SER A 40 9.98 -12.27 29.28
CA SER A 40 11.37 -12.75 29.10
C SER A 40 12.07 -11.99 27.98
N GLY A 41 12.64 -10.84 28.34
CA GLY A 41 14.07 -10.62 28.12
C GLY A 41 14.66 -10.80 26.72
N THR A 42 14.06 -10.26 25.66
CA THR A 42 14.88 -9.85 24.51
C THR A 42 14.92 -8.34 24.46
N ARG A 43 15.92 -7.77 25.15
CA ARG A 43 16.29 -6.37 24.97
C ARG A 43 16.96 -6.26 23.60
N TYR A 44 16.15 -6.09 22.56
CA TYR A 44 16.64 -5.68 21.27
C TYR A 44 17.33 -4.33 21.43
N SER A 45 18.63 -4.26 21.15
CA SER A 45 19.36 -3.00 21.14
C SER A 45 18.73 -2.07 20.11
N SER A 46 18.07 -1.02 20.57
CA SER A 46 17.69 0.12 19.74
C SER A 46 18.97 0.81 19.27
N ASP A 47 18.91 1.41 18.09
CA ASP A 47 19.82 2.48 17.64
C ASP A 47 21.13 2.08 16.95
N SER A 48 21.10 1.01 16.14
CA SER A 48 22.04 0.96 15.02
C SER A 48 21.28 0.97 13.72
N ASP A 49 21.16 2.16 13.12
CA ASP A 49 20.84 2.41 11.71
C ASP A 49 21.97 1.84 10.83
N SER A 50 22.27 0.55 11.01
CA SER A 50 23.15 -0.27 10.17
C SER A 50 22.38 -0.66 8.92
N ASP A 51 21.83 0.36 8.28
CA ASP A 51 21.45 0.33 6.89
C ASP A 51 22.75 0.54 6.13
N THR A 52 23.07 -0.39 5.24
CA THR A 52 24.19 -0.18 4.32
C THR A 52 23.83 0.97 3.37
N GLU A 53 24.83 1.75 2.97
CA GLU A 53 24.64 2.84 2.00
C GLU A 53 23.99 2.34 0.70
N GLU A 54 24.27 1.10 0.31
CA GLU A 54 23.61 0.40 -0.79
C GLU A 54 22.08 0.32 -0.60
N TYR A 55 21.61 -0.12 0.57
CA TYR A 55 20.18 -0.24 0.82
C TYR A 55 19.48 1.11 0.78
N ARG A 56 20.12 2.18 1.27
CA ARG A 56 19.53 3.54 1.27
C ARG A 56 19.26 4.04 -0.16
N GLN A 57 20.08 3.65 -1.12
CA GLN A 57 19.95 4.06 -2.52
C GLN A 57 18.84 3.31 -3.26
N ILE A 58 18.55 2.07 -2.84
CA ILE A 58 17.58 1.19 -3.52
C ILE A 58 16.27 1.04 -2.75
N LYS A 59 16.15 1.59 -1.54
CA LYS A 59 15.00 1.39 -0.65
C LYS A 59 13.66 1.63 -1.36
N ASP A 60 13.61 2.66 -2.20
CA ASP A 60 12.39 3.06 -2.92
C ASP A 60 12.05 2.10 -4.08
N LYS A 61 13.01 1.25 -4.48
CA LYS A 61 12.86 0.22 -5.52
C LYS A 61 12.57 -1.17 -4.93
N VAL A 62 12.63 -1.33 -3.61
CA VAL A 62 12.35 -2.63 -2.98
C VAL A 62 10.85 -2.80 -2.82
N ASN A 63 10.28 -3.85 -3.43
CA ASN A 63 8.90 -4.22 -3.20
C ASN A 63 8.74 -4.70 -1.75
N PRO A 64 7.89 -4.05 -0.92
CA PRO A 64 7.76 -4.41 0.49
C PRO A 64 7.14 -5.80 0.71
N VAL A 65 6.35 -6.31 -0.25
CA VAL A 65 5.73 -7.63 -0.18
C VAL A 65 6.75 -8.73 -0.48
N THR A 66 7.52 -8.60 -1.56
CA THR A 66 8.44 -9.65 -2.03
C THR A 66 9.87 -9.49 -1.50
N GLY A 67 10.25 -8.29 -1.07
CA GLY A 67 11.61 -7.95 -0.64
C GLY A 67 12.61 -7.84 -1.80
N GLN A 68 12.15 -7.90 -3.04
CA GLN A 68 12.99 -7.85 -4.24
C GLN A 68 13.10 -6.41 -4.77
N VAL A 69 14.24 -6.09 -5.38
CA VAL A 69 14.41 -4.85 -6.12
C VAL A 69 13.66 -4.99 -7.44
N GLU A 70 12.65 -4.16 -7.65
CA GLU A 70 11.92 -4.09 -8.90
C GLU A 70 12.60 -3.13 -9.87
N GLU A 71 12.55 -3.48 -11.15
CA GLU A 71 12.92 -2.55 -12.21
C GLU A 71 11.89 -1.42 -12.26
N GLU A 72 12.35 -0.21 -12.56
CA GLU A 72 11.45 0.94 -12.75
C GLU A 72 10.55 0.67 -13.94
N GLN A 73 9.29 0.31 -13.67
CA GLN A 73 8.28 0.17 -14.71
C GLN A 73 7.88 1.57 -15.21
N PRO A 74 7.58 1.71 -16.52
CA PRO A 74 7.03 2.96 -17.03
C PRO A 74 5.73 3.30 -16.30
N HIS A 75 5.40 4.59 -16.25
CA HIS A 75 4.15 5.01 -15.60
C HIS A 75 2.97 4.30 -16.28
N PRO A 76 1.98 3.76 -15.54
CA PRO A 76 0.90 2.97 -16.13
C PRO A 76 0.10 3.70 -17.22
N THR A 77 0.08 5.03 -17.17
CA THR A 77 -0.61 5.91 -18.12
C THR A 77 0.30 6.46 -19.24
N GLN A 78 1.57 6.02 -19.30
CA GLN A 78 2.52 6.52 -20.28
C GLN A 78 2.16 6.00 -21.68
N GLY A 79 1.95 6.94 -22.61
CA GLY A 79 1.60 6.62 -24.01
C GLY A 79 0.10 6.59 -24.30
N MET A 80 -0.76 6.78 -23.28
CA MET A 80 -2.20 6.97 -23.47
C MET A 80 -2.52 8.41 -23.87
N THR A 81 -3.50 8.60 -24.76
CA THR A 81 -4.12 9.92 -25.01
C THR A 81 -4.90 10.37 -23.78
N GLU A 82 -5.36 11.63 -23.77
CA GLU A 82 -6.15 12.11 -22.63
C GLU A 82 -7.52 11.43 -22.55
N GLU A 83 -8.16 11.22 -23.69
CA GLU A 83 -9.41 10.46 -23.82
C GLU A 83 -9.25 9.02 -23.29
N GLU A 84 -8.17 8.31 -23.68
CA GLU A 84 -7.90 6.96 -23.20
C GLU A 84 -7.67 6.90 -21.68
N LYS A 85 -7.06 7.93 -21.09
CA LYS A 85 -6.88 8.02 -19.63
C LYS A 85 -8.21 8.22 -18.92
N GLU A 86 -9.09 9.04 -19.48
CA GLU A 86 -10.43 9.28 -18.92
C GLU A 86 -11.25 7.98 -18.94
N GLU A 87 -11.26 7.26 -20.06
CA GLU A 87 -11.92 5.95 -20.16
C GLU A 87 -11.38 4.94 -19.13
N GLU A 88 -10.07 4.84 -18.97
CA GLU A 88 -9.46 3.93 -18.00
C GLU A 88 -9.74 4.39 -16.55
N ALA A 89 -9.84 5.69 -16.29
CA ALA A 89 -10.27 6.21 -14.99
C ALA A 89 -11.72 5.80 -14.66
N HIS A 90 -12.64 5.93 -15.62
CA HIS A 90 -14.02 5.45 -15.47
C HIS A 90 -14.07 3.94 -15.21
N ARG A 91 -13.26 3.17 -15.95
CA ARG A 91 -13.14 1.72 -15.75
C ARG A 91 -12.63 1.38 -14.36
N LEU A 92 -11.64 2.11 -13.85
CA LEU A 92 -11.07 1.88 -12.53
C LEU A 92 -12.08 2.19 -11.42
N ILE A 93 -12.82 3.30 -11.53
CA ILE A 93 -13.89 3.67 -10.60
C ILE A 93 -14.97 2.59 -10.58
N SER A 94 -15.39 2.12 -11.76
CA SER A 94 -16.37 1.04 -11.89
C SER A 94 -15.91 -0.25 -11.21
N LEU A 95 -14.64 -0.63 -11.37
CA LEU A 95 -14.06 -1.80 -10.72
C LEU A 95 -14.02 -1.65 -9.20
N PHE A 96 -13.63 -0.48 -8.70
CA PHE A 96 -13.61 -0.19 -7.27
C PHE A 96 -15.01 -0.27 -6.67
N ASN A 97 -16.00 0.36 -7.32
CA ASN A 97 -17.40 0.31 -6.92
C ASN A 97 -17.94 -1.12 -6.88
N LYS A 98 -17.58 -1.96 -7.86
CA LYS A 98 -17.96 -3.38 -7.88
C LYS A 98 -17.38 -4.13 -6.68
N LEU A 99 -16.06 -4.01 -6.45
CA LEU A 99 -15.39 -4.69 -5.33
C LEU A 99 -15.93 -4.23 -3.97
N SER A 100 -16.28 -2.95 -3.87
CA SER A 100 -16.84 -2.34 -2.67
C SER A 100 -18.28 -2.83 -2.42
N LYS A 101 -19.13 -2.89 -3.45
CA LYS A 101 -20.51 -3.44 -3.37
C LYS A 101 -20.53 -4.92 -3.01
N ASP A 102 -19.58 -5.69 -3.53
CA ASP A 102 -19.42 -7.11 -3.21
C ASP A 102 -18.77 -7.34 -1.83
N ASN A 103 -18.46 -6.28 -1.08
CA ASN A 103 -17.75 -6.30 0.21
C ASN A 103 -16.39 -7.04 0.16
N VAL A 104 -15.74 -7.07 -1.01
CA VAL A 104 -14.42 -7.66 -1.20
C VAL A 104 -13.34 -6.73 -0.65
N ILE A 105 -13.54 -5.42 -0.77
CA ILE A 105 -12.66 -4.39 -0.24
C ILE A 105 -13.44 -3.43 0.66
N GLN A 106 -12.77 -2.87 1.66
CA GLN A 106 -13.30 -1.80 2.50
C GLN A 106 -12.33 -0.62 2.46
N PRO A 107 -12.74 0.54 1.90
CA PRO A 107 -11.92 1.74 1.91
C PRO A 107 -11.68 2.22 3.35
N MET A 108 -10.43 2.52 3.70
CA MET A 108 -10.02 2.97 5.03
C MET A 108 -9.22 4.28 4.93
N GLY A 109 -9.50 5.22 5.80
CA GLY A 109 -8.77 6.48 5.95
C GLY A 109 -8.09 6.58 7.32
N LEU A 110 -7.27 7.60 7.51
CA LEU A 110 -6.65 7.91 8.80
C LEU A 110 -7.43 9.06 9.47
N ASN A 111 -7.82 8.90 10.74
CA ASN A 111 -8.35 10.01 11.52
C ASN A 111 -7.22 10.92 12.06
N ARG A 112 -7.57 12.00 12.78
CA ARG A 112 -6.60 12.94 13.38
C ARG A 112 -5.68 12.26 14.40
N GLU A 113 -6.15 11.14 14.95
CA GLU A 113 -5.48 10.29 15.90
C GLU A 113 -4.57 9.23 15.22
N GLY A 114 -4.54 9.18 13.89
CA GLY A 114 -3.72 8.25 13.11
C GLY A 114 -4.25 6.81 13.07
N GLN A 115 -5.51 6.59 13.46
CA GLN A 115 -6.17 5.28 13.42
C GLN A 115 -6.88 5.08 12.09
N LEU A 116 -6.86 3.83 11.61
CA LEU A 116 -7.61 3.43 10.41
C LEU A 116 -9.11 3.39 10.71
N VAL A 117 -9.87 4.23 10.01
CA VAL A 117 -11.33 4.31 10.09
C VAL A 117 -11.96 4.06 8.71
N PRO A 118 -13.12 3.39 8.62
CA PRO A 118 -13.80 3.20 7.34
C PRO A 118 -14.12 4.54 6.67
N LEU A 119 -13.99 4.61 5.34
CA LEU A 119 -14.33 5.77 4.51
C LEU A 119 -15.68 5.50 3.79
N PRO A 120 -16.82 5.89 4.38
CA PRO A 120 -18.14 5.65 3.77
C PRO A 120 -18.38 6.46 2.50
N GLU A 121 -17.69 7.60 2.33
CA GLU A 121 -17.84 8.52 1.19
C GLU A 121 -17.38 7.91 -0.14
N LEU A 122 -16.55 6.86 -0.11
CA LEU A 122 -16.00 6.22 -1.30
C LEU A 122 -16.85 5.05 -1.82
N HIS A 123 -17.97 4.72 -1.16
CA HIS A 123 -18.86 3.65 -1.60
C HIS A 123 -19.73 4.03 -2.83
N ASP A 124 -19.89 5.33 -3.10
CA ASP A 124 -20.75 5.87 -4.17
C ASP A 124 -20.02 6.97 -4.97
N LEU A 125 -18.86 6.63 -5.52
CA LEU A 125 -18.26 7.42 -6.59
C LEU A 125 -18.97 7.08 -7.91
N SER A 126 -20.26 7.41 -8.05
CA SER A 126 -20.83 7.61 -9.39
C SER A 126 -20.29 8.94 -9.89
N VAL A 127 -19.61 8.92 -11.03
CA VAL A 127 -19.34 10.15 -11.76
C VAL A 127 -20.70 10.59 -12.28
N GLU A 128 -21.36 11.52 -11.61
CA GLU A 128 -22.49 12.24 -12.19
C GLU A 128 -21.90 13.07 -13.34
N GLU A 129 -22.26 12.69 -14.58
CA GLU A 129 -21.96 13.44 -15.79
C GLU A 129 -22.54 14.85 -15.64
N ASN A 130 -21.70 15.85 -15.30
CA ASN A 130 -22.10 17.24 -15.47
C ASN A 130 -21.87 17.60 -16.93
N GLU A 131 -22.86 17.28 -17.77
CA GLU A 131 -23.05 17.85 -19.11
C GLU A 131 -23.52 19.30 -18.99
N GLU A 132 -22.70 20.19 -18.43
CA GLU A 132 -22.97 21.62 -18.45
C GLU A 132 -21.67 22.36 -18.76
N GLU A 133 -21.33 22.51 -20.05
CA GLU A 133 -20.55 23.63 -20.61
C GLU A 133 -20.26 23.36 -22.10
N ASP A 134 -21.24 23.53 -23.00
CA ASP A 134 -20.97 23.75 -24.44
C ASP A 134 -22.13 24.41 -25.24
N GLU A 135 -22.99 25.21 -24.59
CA GLU A 135 -23.98 26.06 -25.29
C GLU A 135 -23.77 27.56 -25.02
N LEU A 136 -22.57 28.11 -25.24
CA LEU A 136 -22.39 29.57 -25.25
C LEU A 136 -21.32 30.03 -26.26
N HIS A 137 -21.41 29.60 -27.53
CA HIS A 137 -20.70 30.34 -28.59
C HIS A 137 -21.37 30.32 -29.97
N GLU A 138 -22.70 30.42 -30.05
CA GLU A 138 -23.36 30.88 -31.28
C GLU A 138 -24.21 32.13 -30.99
N GLY A 139 -23.69 33.30 -31.34
CA GLY A 139 -24.50 34.53 -31.34
C GLY A 139 -23.73 35.83 -31.08
N MET A 140 -22.78 36.18 -31.94
CA MET A 140 -22.48 37.59 -32.26
C MET A 140 -22.09 37.68 -33.74
N GLU A 141 -23.11 37.88 -34.58
CA GLU A 141 -22.97 38.55 -35.88
C GLU A 141 -22.82 40.06 -35.66
#